data_AF-A0A835IK04-F1
#
_entry.id   AF-A0A835IK04-F1
#
_cell.length_a   1.000
_cell.length_b   1.000
_cell.length_c   1.000
_cell.angle_alpha   90.00
_cell.angle_beta   90.00
_cell.angle_gamma   90.00
#
_symmetry.space_group_name_H-M   'P 1'
#
loop_
_entity.id
_entity.type
_entity.pdbx_description
1 polymer ?
#
loop_
_entity_poly.entity_id
_entity_poly.type
_entity_poly.pdbx_seq_one_letter_code
_entity_poly.pdbx_strand_id
1 'polypeptide(L)'
;MEEEGDVATAFTMARILSNIPISRGGPTSLVIYDIHALQERFYFGDHVLPCFETGIPLLKQRLHQLPDADNISIAFPDDGAWKRFYKQLQHFPMVVCTKVREGDKRFVRLKEGSVFFGRHVVIVDDLVRSGRDPY
;
A
#
# COMPACT_ATOMS: atom_id res chain seq x y z
N MET A 1 -11.88 9.21 -10.10
CA MET A 1 -12.36 10.40 -9.38
C MET A 1 -13.62 9.91 -8.71
N GLU A 2 -13.73 9.99 -7.40
CA GLU A 2 -14.97 9.64 -6.73
C GLU A 2 -15.98 10.75 -7.01
N GLU A 3 -17.17 10.37 -7.45
CA GLU A 3 -18.26 11.29 -7.80
C GLU A 3 -19.38 11.19 -6.77
N GLU A 4 -20.14 12.27 -6.63
CA GLU A 4 -21.34 12.25 -5.79
C GLU A 4 -22.32 11.21 -6.33
N GLY A 5 -22.75 10.28 -5.45
CA GLY A 5 -23.57 9.14 -5.83
C GLY A 5 -22.80 7.82 -5.95
N ASP A 6 -21.46 7.84 -5.91
CA ASP A 6 -20.66 6.63 -5.85
C ASP A 6 -20.88 5.88 -4.53
N VAL A 7 -20.98 4.55 -4.62
CA VAL A 7 -21.11 3.70 -3.44
C VAL A 7 -19.75 3.54 -2.78
N ALA A 8 -19.64 4.01 -1.53
CA ALA A 8 -18.51 3.74 -0.65
C ALA A 8 -18.43 2.23 -0.31
N THR A 9 -17.84 1.47 -1.21
CA THR A 9 -17.87 0.00 -1.18
C THR A 9 -17.07 -0.55 0.00
N ALA A 10 -15.91 0.05 0.31
CA ALA A 10 -15.11 -0.31 1.49
C ALA A 10 -15.91 -0.11 2.79
N PHE A 11 -16.61 1.01 2.93
CA PHE A 11 -17.46 1.30 4.08
C PHE A 11 -18.66 0.34 4.18
N THR A 12 -19.29 0.03 3.04
CA THR A 12 -20.39 -0.94 2.98
C THR A 12 -19.92 -2.33 3.40
N MET A 13 -18.76 -2.79 2.91
CA MET A 13 -18.15 -4.06 3.30
C MET A 13 -17.83 -4.09 4.79
N ALA A 14 -17.22 -3.02 5.33
CA ALA A 14 -16.93 -2.93 6.76
C ALA A 14 -18.19 -3.03 7.62
N ARG A 15 -19.31 -2.43 7.19
CA ARG A 15 -20.62 -2.58 7.85
C ARG A 15 -21.14 -4.02 7.80
N ILE A 16 -21.02 -4.70 6.67
CA ILE A 16 -21.41 -6.11 6.54
C ILE A 16 -20.57 -6.97 7.48
N LEU A 17 -19.25 -6.79 7.49
CA LEU A 17 -18.33 -7.50 8.40
C LEU A 17 -18.63 -7.20 9.87
N SER A 18 -19.07 -5.98 10.19
CA SER A 18 -19.47 -5.60 11.55
C SER A 18 -20.78 -6.26 12.03
N ASN A 19 -21.48 -7.00 11.15
CA ASN A 19 -22.61 -7.84 11.56
C ASN A 19 -22.19 -9.27 11.96
N ILE A 20 -20.89 -9.61 11.90
CA ILE A 20 -20.40 -10.87 12.45
C ILE A 20 -20.75 -10.92 13.95
N PRO A 21 -21.45 -11.96 14.43
CA PRO A 21 -21.81 -12.06 15.85
C PRO A 21 -20.58 -12.08 16.76
N ILE A 22 -20.74 -11.51 17.94
CA ILE A 22 -19.72 -11.56 19.00
C ILE A 22 -19.48 -13.02 19.39
N SER A 23 -18.22 -13.42 19.44
CA SER A 23 -17.82 -14.76 19.87
C SER A 23 -17.85 -14.87 21.40
N ARG A 24 -17.69 -16.09 21.94
CA ARG A 24 -17.55 -16.28 23.40
C ARG A 24 -16.38 -15.49 24.01
N GLY A 25 -15.35 -15.17 23.23
CA GLY A 25 -14.17 -14.42 23.65
C GLY A 25 -14.25 -12.91 23.40
N GLY A 26 -15.40 -12.39 22.95
CA GLY A 26 -15.56 -11.01 22.53
C GLY A 26 -15.59 -10.83 21.00
N PRO A 27 -15.36 -9.59 20.52
CA PRO A 27 -15.40 -9.27 19.10
C PRO A 27 -14.51 -10.17 18.25
N THR A 28 -14.99 -10.59 17.08
CA THR A 28 -14.22 -11.45 16.17
C THR A 28 -13.09 -10.64 15.54
N SER A 29 -11.86 -11.15 15.62
CA SER A 29 -10.70 -10.48 15.00
C SER A 29 -10.74 -10.56 13.48
N LEU A 30 -10.53 -9.43 12.81
CA LEU A 30 -10.39 -9.32 11.37
C LEU A 30 -8.97 -8.87 11.05
N VAL A 31 -8.13 -9.78 10.56
CA VAL A 31 -6.75 -9.45 10.18
C VAL A 31 -6.73 -8.91 8.76
N ILE A 32 -6.24 -7.68 8.59
CA ILE A 32 -6.16 -6.98 7.31
C ILE A 32 -4.71 -6.57 7.08
N TYR A 33 -4.14 -7.04 5.97
CA TYR A 33 -2.78 -6.68 5.58
C TYR A 33 -2.79 -5.44 4.67
N ASP A 34 -1.88 -4.50 4.96
CA ASP A 34 -1.54 -3.35 4.11
C ASP A 34 -2.77 -2.59 3.57
N ILE A 35 -3.66 -2.18 4.47
CA ILE A 35 -4.89 -1.45 4.13
C ILE A 35 -4.59 -0.21 3.27
N HIS A 36 -5.40 -0.01 2.24
CA HIS A 36 -5.17 1.00 1.19
C HIS A 36 -5.08 2.42 1.76
N ALA A 37 -6.01 2.77 2.64
CA ALA A 37 -6.03 4.04 3.35
C ALA A 37 -6.27 3.82 4.85
N LEU A 38 -5.39 4.38 5.68
CA LEU A 38 -5.46 4.22 7.13
C LEU A 38 -6.79 4.73 7.73
N GLN A 39 -7.43 5.68 7.05
CA GLN A 39 -8.73 6.24 7.42
C GLN A 39 -9.85 5.19 7.41
N GLU A 40 -9.74 4.14 6.60
CA GLU A 40 -10.73 3.06 6.51
C GLU A 40 -10.84 2.25 7.81
N ARG A 41 -9.86 2.37 8.72
CA ARG A 41 -9.93 1.74 10.06
C ARG A 41 -11.14 2.17 10.88
N PHE A 42 -11.69 3.35 10.57
CA PHE A 42 -12.85 3.91 11.26
C PHE A 42 -14.18 3.44 10.68
N TYR A 43 -14.16 2.56 9.67
CA TYR A 43 -15.38 2.03 9.05
C TYR A 43 -15.98 0.84 9.80
N PHE A 44 -15.18 0.16 10.63
CA PHE A 44 -15.59 -1.03 11.37
C PHE A 44 -16.32 -0.65 12.65
N GLY A 45 -17.37 -1.41 12.99
CA GLY A 45 -18.12 -1.28 14.25
C GLY A 45 -17.63 -2.24 15.33
N ASP A 46 -18.19 -2.11 16.53
CA ASP A 46 -17.65 -2.71 17.77
C ASP A 46 -17.78 -4.24 17.87
N HIS A 47 -18.53 -4.89 16.98
CA HIS A 47 -18.69 -6.35 16.99
C HIS A 47 -17.49 -7.10 16.40
N VAL A 48 -16.59 -6.39 15.73
CA VAL A 48 -15.36 -6.94 15.17
C VAL A 48 -14.15 -6.15 15.67
N LEU A 49 -13.02 -6.83 15.78
CA LEU A 49 -11.74 -6.21 16.14
C LEU A 49 -10.84 -6.18 14.90
N PRO A 50 -10.73 -5.06 14.17
CA PRO A 50 -9.80 -4.97 13.05
C PRO A 50 -8.35 -4.94 13.54
N CYS A 51 -7.56 -5.91 13.08
CA CYS A 51 -6.13 -6.03 13.32
C CYS A 51 -5.39 -5.69 12.02
N PHE A 52 -4.74 -4.53 11.98
CA PHE A 52 -3.99 -4.09 10.80
C PHE A 52 -2.55 -4.58 10.85
N GLU A 53 -2.20 -5.42 9.89
CA GLU A 53 -0.88 -6.03 9.74
C GLU A 53 -0.21 -5.53 8.45
N THR A 54 1.08 -5.84 8.30
CA THR A 54 1.85 -5.44 7.12
C THR A 54 2.73 -6.57 6.61
N GLY A 55 2.78 -6.75 5.29
CA GLY A 55 3.61 -7.74 4.62
C GLY A 55 5.08 -7.33 4.47
N ILE A 56 5.44 -6.10 4.85
CA ILE A 56 6.80 -5.56 4.69
C ILE A 56 7.90 -6.41 5.33
N PRO A 57 7.74 -7.07 6.49
CA PRO A 57 8.75 -7.98 7.03
C PRO A 57 9.10 -9.12 6.07
N LEU A 58 8.09 -9.70 5.39
CA LEU A 58 8.31 -10.76 4.39
C LEU A 58 9.02 -10.23 3.15
N LEU A 59 8.66 -9.01 2.71
CA LEU A 59 9.39 -8.33 1.63
C LEU A 59 10.86 -8.15 2.01
N LYS A 60 11.16 -7.61 3.20
CA LYS A 60 12.53 -7.43 3.67
C LYS A 60 13.29 -8.75 3.67
N GLN A 61 12.71 -9.82 4.20
CA GLN A 61 13.33 -11.14 4.19
C GLN A 61 13.69 -11.56 2.76
N ARG A 62 12.78 -11.37 1.81
CA ARG A 62 13.02 -11.70 0.40
C ARG A 62 14.13 -10.85 -0.22
N LEU A 63 14.22 -9.57 0.13
CA LEU A 63 15.27 -8.65 -0.35
C LEU A 63 16.66 -9.09 0.15
N HIS A 64 16.79 -9.51 1.41
CA HIS A 64 18.06 -10.01 1.96
C HIS A 64 18.54 -11.32 1.32
N GLN A 65 17.63 -12.08 0.70
CA GLN A 65 17.93 -13.32 -0.01
C GLN A 65 18.34 -13.09 -1.47
N LEU A 66 18.30 -11.86 -1.97
CA LEU A 66 18.72 -11.56 -3.33
C LEU A 66 20.26 -11.63 -3.44
N PRO A 67 20.81 -12.11 -4.57
CA PRO A 67 22.26 -12.17 -4.78
C PRO A 67 22.96 -10.82 -4.65
N ASP A 68 22.23 -9.74 -4.90
CA ASP A 68 22.68 -8.36 -4.90
C ASP A 68 22.01 -7.52 -3.80
N ALA A 69 21.77 -8.13 -2.63
CA ALA A 69 21.08 -7.51 -1.49
C ALA A 69 21.64 -6.12 -1.09
N ASP A 70 22.95 -5.93 -1.21
CA ASP A 70 23.63 -4.66 -0.89
C ASP A 70 23.42 -3.57 -1.98
N ASN A 71 22.94 -3.95 -3.17
CA ASN A 71 22.73 -3.06 -4.32
C ASN A 71 21.25 -2.74 -4.58
N ILE A 72 20.38 -2.95 -3.58
CA ILE A 72 18.95 -2.69 -3.71
C ILE A 72 18.63 -1.21 -3.48
N SER A 73 17.70 -0.68 -4.26
CA SER A 73 17.00 0.59 -4.03
C SER A 73 15.49 0.37 -4.08
N ILE A 74 14.73 1.11 -3.27
CA ILE A 74 13.27 1.06 -3.29
C ILE A 74 12.72 2.22 -4.12
N ALA A 75 11.74 1.94 -4.98
CA ALA A 75 10.98 2.95 -5.69
C ALA A 75 9.51 2.91 -5.25
N PHE A 76 8.96 4.06 -4.90
CA PHE A 76 7.53 4.21 -4.68
C PHE A 76 6.88 4.78 -5.94
N PRO A 77 5.81 4.15 -6.47
CA PRO A 77 5.18 4.60 -7.71
C PRO A 77 4.43 5.93 -7.56
N ASP A 78 4.01 6.26 -6.33
CA ASP A 78 3.37 7.53 -5.97
C ASP A 78 3.55 7.88 -4.48
N ASP A 79 3.05 9.07 -4.10
CA ASP A 79 3.08 9.55 -2.72
C ASP A 79 2.26 8.70 -1.74
N GLY A 80 1.25 7.97 -2.22
CA GLY A 80 0.40 7.11 -1.40
C GLY A 80 1.19 5.93 -0.86
N ALA A 81 1.87 5.21 -1.77
CA ALA A 81 2.77 4.11 -1.41
C ALA A 81 3.91 4.57 -0.50
N TRP A 82 4.53 5.72 -0.81
CA TRP A 82 5.58 6.30 0.03
C TRP A 82 5.09 6.58 1.46
N LYS A 83 3.94 7.26 1.62
CA LYS A 83 3.36 7.54 2.95
C LYS A 83 3.06 6.27 3.74
N ARG A 84 2.62 5.20 3.07
CA ARG A 84 2.30 3.91 3.71
C ARG A 84 3.55 3.18 4.19
N PHE A 85 4.61 3.10 3.39
CA PHE A 85 5.70 2.14 3.61
C PHE A 85 7.06 2.76 3.94
N TYR A 86 7.26 4.07 3.73
CA TYR A 86 8.56 4.74 3.91
C TYR A 86 9.22 4.42 5.26
N LYS A 87 8.50 4.57 6.37
CA LYS A 87 9.06 4.36 7.72
C LYS A 87 9.63 2.96 7.90
N GLN A 88 9.01 1.97 7.25
CA GLN A 88 9.44 0.59 7.35
C GLN A 88 10.63 0.29 6.43
N LEU A 89 10.81 1.02 5.33
CA LEU A 89 11.84 0.79 4.31
C LEU A 89 12.96 1.85 4.29
N GLN A 90 12.99 2.77 5.25
CA GLN A 90 13.92 3.91 5.30
C GLN A 90 15.42 3.57 5.30
N HIS A 91 15.77 2.30 5.53
CA HIS A 91 17.17 1.83 5.49
C HIS A 91 17.70 1.62 4.07
N PHE A 92 16.83 1.55 3.07
CA PHE A 92 17.24 1.46 1.67
C PHE A 92 17.38 2.85 1.06
N PRO A 93 18.23 3.05 0.04
CA PRO A 93 18.13 4.20 -0.84
C PRO A 93 16.75 4.21 -1.53
N MET A 94 16.08 5.35 -1.57
CA MET A 94 14.71 5.44 -2.08
C MET A 94 14.53 6.53 -3.13
N VAL A 95 13.61 6.28 -4.05
CA VAL A 95 13.10 7.26 -5.02
C VAL A 95 11.57 7.27 -4.95
N VAL A 96 10.99 8.46 -5.05
CA VAL A 96 9.54 8.65 -5.14
C VAL A 96 9.21 9.11 -6.53
N CYS A 97 8.34 8.35 -7.19
CA CYS A 97 7.77 8.69 -8.47
C CYS A 97 6.49 9.49 -8.28
N THR A 98 6.12 10.28 -9.29
CA THR A 98 4.82 10.92 -9.39
C THR A 98 4.21 10.67 -10.75
N LYS A 99 2.89 10.53 -10.76
CA LYS A 99 2.10 10.34 -11.97
C LYS A 99 1.71 11.72 -12.49
N VAL A 100 2.29 12.12 -13.62
CA VAL A 100 1.93 13.37 -14.29
C VAL A 100 0.89 13.08 -15.36
N ARG A 101 -0.18 13.87 -15.36
CA ARG A 101 -1.20 13.87 -16.41
C ARG A 101 -1.09 15.18 -17.17
N GLU A 102 -0.80 15.10 -18.46
CA GLU A 102 -0.66 16.25 -19.35
C GLU A 102 -1.57 16.04 -20.57
N GLY A 103 -2.79 16.55 -20.48
CA GLY A 103 -3.86 16.19 -21.42
C GLY A 103 -4.15 14.69 -21.37
N ASP A 104 -4.09 14.04 -22.54
CA ASP A 104 -4.24 12.58 -22.67
C ASP A 104 -2.96 11.79 -22.36
N LYS A 105 -1.81 12.48 -22.23
CA LYS A 105 -0.54 11.82 -21.93
C LYS A 105 -0.42 11.54 -20.45
N ARG A 106 0.01 10.31 -20.13
CA ARG A 106 0.32 9.87 -18.77
C ARG A 106 1.77 9.41 -18.76
N PHE A 107 2.56 9.95 -17.84
CA PHE A 107 3.95 9.50 -17.67
C PHE A 107 4.36 9.53 -16.19
N VAL A 108 5.30 8.67 -15.82
CA VAL A 108 5.96 8.70 -14.51
C VAL A 108 7.09 9.71 -14.57
N ARG A 109 7.19 10.57 -13.55
CA ARG A 109 8.35 11.44 -13.34
C ARG A 109 8.95 11.16 -11.95
N LEU A 110 10.27 11.24 -11.83
CA LEU A 110 10.91 11.25 -10.52
C LEU A 110 10.57 12.54 -9.79
N LYS A 111 10.02 12.44 -8.59
CA LYS A 111 9.67 13.56 -7.73
C LYS A 111 10.83 13.88 -6.77
N GLU A 112 11.32 12.87 -6.07
CA GLU A 112 12.35 12.98 -5.03
C GLU A 112 13.31 11.78 -5.09
N GLY A 113 14.59 12.01 -4.80
CA GLY A 113 15.66 10.99 -4.81
C GLY A 113 16.67 11.17 -5.94
N SER A 114 17.79 10.46 -5.85
CA SER A 114 18.82 10.41 -6.90
C SER A 114 18.56 9.27 -7.89
N VAL A 115 18.99 9.45 -9.14
CA VAL A 115 18.83 8.43 -10.19
C VAL A 115 19.70 7.22 -9.86
N PHE A 116 19.08 6.04 -9.80
CA PHE A 116 19.76 4.79 -9.48
C PHE A 116 20.38 4.15 -10.73
N PHE A 117 21.49 4.69 -11.22
CA PHE A 117 22.26 4.01 -12.26
C PHE A 117 22.95 2.76 -11.70
N GLY A 118 22.73 1.62 -12.34
CA GLY A 118 23.40 0.35 -11.98
C GLY A 118 22.91 -0.31 -10.69
N ARG A 119 21.78 0.13 -10.11
CA ARG A 119 21.19 -0.51 -8.92
C ARG A 119 19.99 -1.37 -9.27
N HIS A 120 19.71 -2.35 -8.41
CA HIS A 120 18.51 -3.16 -8.49
C HIS A 120 17.35 -2.42 -7.84
N VAL A 121 16.43 -1.91 -8.67
CA VAL A 121 15.27 -1.15 -8.19
C VAL A 121 14.09 -2.08 -7.93
N VAL A 122 13.56 -2.05 -6.72
CA VAL A 122 12.35 -2.76 -6.32
C VAL A 122 11.23 -1.75 -6.13
N ILE A 123 10.18 -1.86 -6.94
CA ILE A 123 8.99 -1.01 -6.85
C ILE A 123 8.07 -1.58 -5.76
N VAL A 124 7.65 -0.76 -4.81
CA VAL A 124 6.81 -1.18 -3.67
C VAL A 124 5.49 -0.41 -3.68
N ASP A 125 4.39 -1.16 -3.70
CA ASP A 125 3.01 -0.65 -3.55
C ASP A 125 2.16 -1.63 -2.71
N ASP A 126 0.97 -1.22 -2.29
CA ASP A 126 0.03 -2.07 -1.52
C ASP A 126 -0.55 -3.17 -2.39
N LEU A 127 -0.93 -2.83 -3.62
CA LEU A 127 -1.54 -3.76 -4.54
C LEU A 127 -1.13 -3.47 -5.99
N VAL A 128 -0.69 -4.53 -6.68
CA VAL A 128 -0.53 -4.50 -8.13
C VAL A 128 -1.74 -5.22 -8.76
N ARG A 129 -2.63 -4.49 -9.42
CA ARG A 129 -3.85 -5.07 -10.03
C ARG A 129 -3.62 -5.57 -11.45
N SER A 130 -3.52 -4.66 -12.42
CA SER A 130 -3.33 -4.99 -13.84
C SER A 130 -1.85 -5.09 -14.24
N GLY A 131 -0.92 -4.68 -13.38
CA GLY A 131 0.49 -4.44 -13.71
C GLY A 131 0.70 -3.27 -14.69
N ARG A 132 -0.33 -2.91 -15.46
CA ARG A 132 -0.51 -1.64 -16.15
C ARG A 132 -1.09 -0.65 -15.15
N ASP A 133 -0.25 0.17 -14.53
CA ASP A 133 -0.70 1.54 -14.29
C ASP A 133 -1.15 2.07 -15.66
N PRO A 134 -2.35 2.65 -15.80
CA PRO A 134 -2.99 2.87 -17.10
C PRO A 134 -2.20 3.91 -17.91
N TYR A 135 -1.18 3.42 -18.61
CA TYR A 135 -0.46 3.96 -19.74
C TYR A 135 -1.04 3.37 -21.00
#